data_AF-A0A4U3AY04-F1
#
_entry.id   AF-A0A4U3AY04-F1
#
_cell.length_a   1.000
_cell.length_b   1.000
_cell.length_c   1.000
_cell.angle_alpha   90.00
_cell.angle_beta   90.00
_cell.angle_gamma   90.00
#
_symmetry.space_group_name_H-M   'P 1'
#
loop_
_entity.id
_entity.type
_entity.pdbx_description
1 polymer ?
#
loop_
_entity_poly.entity_id
_entity_poly.type
_entity_poly.pdbx_seq_one_letter_code
_entity_poly.pdbx_strand_id
1 'polypeptide(L)'
;MGFNRPAWSPVERDILKVPSKAGGYLLQTNTNVRTIEVPVIIKAGSQSDMQKKKEDLAAWLVTDQSCELIFDDEPDRTYMAVIDGEADIDELIFRGKGKITFVCPMPYKLGAVQTKAMSVDNQ
;
A
#
# COMPACT_ATOMS: atom_id res chain seq x y z
N MET A 1 -7.82 -15.72 7.10
CA MET A 1 -7.00 -15.17 6.00
C MET A 1 -7.48 -13.76 5.77
N GLY A 2 -6.90 -12.80 6.48
CA GLY A 2 -7.34 -11.40 6.43
C GLY A 2 -6.35 -10.59 5.63
N PHE A 3 -6.84 -9.78 4.70
CA PHE A 3 -6.05 -8.69 4.13
C PHE A 3 -5.61 -7.77 5.27
N ASN A 4 -4.31 -7.56 5.44
CA ASN A 4 -3.82 -6.64 6.45
C ASN A 4 -3.82 -5.23 5.83
N ARG A 5 -5.00 -4.57 5.88
CA ARG A 5 -5.18 -3.20 5.41
C ARG A 5 -5.43 -2.29 6.61
N PRO A 6 -4.44 -1.49 7.02
CA PRO A 6 -4.66 -0.54 8.10
C PRO A 6 -5.67 0.53 7.64
N ALA A 7 -6.58 0.93 8.53
CA ALA A 7 -7.59 1.94 8.23
C ALA A 7 -6.98 3.33 7.98
N TRP A 8 -5.81 3.60 8.57
CA TRP A 8 -5.03 4.82 8.37
C TRP A 8 -3.54 4.48 8.20
N SER A 9 -2.79 5.39 7.61
CA SER A 9 -1.33 5.27 7.50
C SER A 9 -0.69 5.53 8.87
N PRO A 10 0.48 4.95 9.18
CA PRO A 10 1.11 5.15 10.48
C PRO A 10 1.26 6.63 10.80
N VAL A 11 0.84 7.03 12.00
CA VAL A 11 0.88 8.42 12.45
C VAL A 11 1.84 8.54 13.62
N GLU A 12 2.89 9.33 13.43
CA GLU A 12 3.82 9.71 14.48
C GLU A 12 3.44 11.08 15.04
N ARG A 13 3.48 11.21 16.37
CA ARG A 13 3.11 12.44 17.06
C ARG A 13 4.22 12.87 18.00
N ASP A 14 4.62 14.12 17.89
CA ASP A 14 5.46 14.76 18.88
C ASP A 14 4.57 15.38 19.97
N ILE A 15 4.73 14.90 21.20
CA ILE A 15 3.91 15.30 22.36
C ILE A 15 4.82 15.78 23.48
N LEU A 16 4.78 17.09 23.73
CA LEU A 16 5.51 17.71 24.83
C LEU A 16 4.81 17.44 26.16
N LYS A 17 5.48 16.76 27.09
CA LYS A 17 5.01 16.54 28.46
C LYS A 17 5.72 17.50 29.41
N VAL A 18 4.95 18.19 30.24
CA VAL A 18 5.47 19.11 31.25
C VAL A 18 5.45 18.41 32.61
N PRO A 19 6.55 18.46 33.41
CA PRO A 19 6.58 17.88 34.75
C PRO A 19 5.42 18.36 35.61
N SER A 20 4.84 17.45 36.39
CA SER A 20 3.75 17.74 37.35
C SER A 20 2.45 18.27 36.73
N LYS A 21 2.26 18.15 35.41
CA LYS A 21 0.96 18.35 34.74
C LYS A 21 0.48 17.06 34.09
N ALA A 22 -0.80 16.76 34.24
CA ALA A 22 -1.43 15.65 33.53
C ALA A 22 -1.59 16.01 32.04
N GLY A 23 -1.27 15.05 31.16
CA GLY A 23 -1.40 15.20 29.70
C GLY A 23 -0.12 15.65 29.00
N GLY A 24 -0.28 16.22 27.80
CA GLY A 24 0.80 16.74 26.98
C GLY A 24 0.26 17.60 25.83
N TYR A 25 1.10 18.49 25.30
CA TYR A 25 0.78 19.37 24.18
C TYR A 25 1.21 18.70 22.87
N LEU A 26 0.29 18.59 21.90
CA LEU A 26 0.60 18.08 20.57
C LEU A 26 1.36 19.15 19.79
N LEU A 27 2.63 18.90 19.51
CA LEU A 27 3.48 19.82 18.76
C LEU A 27 3.40 19.55 17.26
N GLN A 28 3.49 18.28 16.86
CA GLN A 28 3.57 17.88 15.46
C GLN A 28 2.88 16.53 15.22
N THR A 29 2.34 16.36 14.02
CA THR A 29 1.79 15.10 13.53
C THR A 29 2.38 14.80 12.16
N ASN A 30 3.10 13.69 12.05
CA ASN A 30 3.68 13.20 10.82
C ASN A 30 2.91 11.97 10.34
N THR A 31 2.53 11.95 9.08
CA THR A 31 1.90 10.78 8.46
C THR A 31 2.94 10.07 7.60
N ASN A 32 3.26 8.83 7.95
CA ASN A 32 4.23 8.02 7.23
C ASN A 32 3.60 7.32 6.02
N VAL A 33 4.45 6.73 5.20
CA VAL A 33 4.04 5.90 4.06
C VAL A 33 3.11 4.78 4.52
N ARG A 34 2.12 4.46 3.68
CA ARG A 34 1.20 3.36 3.96
C ARG A 34 1.73 2.08 3.33
N THR A 35 1.80 1.03 4.12
CA THR A 35 2.15 -0.31 3.63
C THR A 35 0.91 -1.18 3.62
N ILE A 36 0.71 -1.93 2.53
CA ILE A 36 -0.41 -2.84 2.34
C ILE A 36 0.14 -4.24 2.04
N GLU A 37 -0.18 -5.21 2.88
CA GLU A 37 0.21 -6.61 2.67
C GLU A 37 -0.94 -7.38 2.01
N VAL A 38 -0.69 -7.87 0.81
CA VAL A 38 -1.64 -8.69 0.04
C VAL A 38 -1.19 -10.14 0.06
N PRO A 39 -1.94 -11.05 0.72
CA PRO A 39 -1.62 -12.47 0.69
C PRO A 39 -1.93 -13.04 -0.71
N VAL A 40 -0.98 -13.76 -1.29
CA VAL A 40 -1.10 -14.37 -2.62
C VAL A 40 -0.85 -15.87 -2.57
N ILE A 41 -1.49 -16.60 -3.49
CA ILE A 41 -1.27 -18.04 -3.68
C ILE A 41 -0.99 -18.27 -5.16
N ILE A 42 0.20 -18.77 -5.47
CA ILE A 42 0.62 -19.17 -6.81
C ILE A 42 0.45 -20.68 -6.92
N LYS A 43 -0.22 -21.15 -7.97
CA LYS A 43 -0.34 -22.58 -8.29
C LYS A 43 0.51 -22.87 -9.52
N ALA A 44 1.36 -23.89 -9.47
CA ALA A 44 2.19 -24.31 -10.58
C ALA A 44 2.07 -25.81 -10.84
N GLY A 45 2.23 -26.25 -12.09
CA GLY A 45 2.22 -27.67 -12.44
C GLY A 45 3.57 -28.38 -12.24
N SER A 46 4.65 -27.60 -12.12
CA SER A 46 6.01 -28.09 -11.92
C SER A 46 6.85 -27.02 -11.21
N GLN A 47 8.04 -27.41 -10.72
CA GLN A 47 9.00 -26.47 -10.15
C GLN A 47 9.42 -25.40 -11.17
N SER A 48 9.66 -25.80 -12.42
CA SER A 48 10.03 -24.86 -13.50
C SER A 48 8.91 -23.89 -13.83
N ASP A 49 7.65 -24.34 -13.81
CA ASP A 49 6.48 -23.48 -13.99
C ASP A 49 6.33 -22.49 -12.82
N MET A 50 6.68 -22.89 -11.60
CA MET A 50 6.69 -21.99 -10.44
C MET A 50 7.68 -20.84 -10.62
N GLN A 51 8.92 -21.14 -11.04
CA GLN A 51 9.93 -20.11 -11.26
C GLN A 51 9.52 -19.13 -12.36
N LYS A 52 8.99 -19.63 -13.49
CA LYS A 52 8.49 -18.76 -14.56
C LYS A 52 7.36 -17.83 -14.08
N LYS A 53 6.43 -18.33 -13.28
CA LYS A 53 5.36 -17.49 -12.72
C LYS A 53 5.87 -16.44 -11.74
N LYS A 54 6.95 -16.73 -11.00
CA LYS A 54 7.62 -15.74 -10.15
C LYS A 54 8.30 -14.66 -10.99
N GLU A 55 8.97 -15.04 -12.08
CA GLU A 55 9.57 -14.10 -13.04
C GLU A 55 8.51 -13.21 -13.70
N ASP A 56 7.42 -13.80 -14.20
CA ASP A 56 6.30 -13.07 -14.81
C ASP A 56 5.65 -12.09 -13.82
N LEU A 57 5.46 -12.51 -12.57
CA LEU A 57 4.92 -11.68 -11.50
C LEU A 57 5.84 -10.49 -11.19
N ALA A 58 7.15 -10.73 -11.11
CA ALA A 58 8.14 -9.69 -10.87
C ALA A 58 8.18 -8.70 -12.04
N ALA A 59 8.19 -9.18 -13.28
CA ALA A 59 8.18 -8.33 -14.47
C ALA A 59 6.93 -7.44 -14.56
N TRP A 60 5.79 -7.90 -14.05
CA TRP A 60 4.55 -7.13 -14.04
C TRP A 60 4.49 -6.09 -12.90
N LEU A 61 4.90 -6.48 -11.69
CA LEU A 61 4.67 -5.65 -10.50
C LEU A 61 5.82 -4.71 -10.16
N VAL A 62 7.05 -5.04 -10.55
CA VAL A 62 8.22 -4.17 -10.31
C VAL A 62 8.18 -3.04 -11.32
N THR A 63 7.93 -1.83 -10.83
CA THR A 63 7.75 -0.62 -11.64
C THR A 63 8.58 0.52 -11.05
N ASP A 64 9.10 1.42 -11.90
CA ASP A 64 9.94 2.53 -11.47
C ASP A 64 9.15 3.66 -10.77
N GLN A 65 7.84 3.72 -11.00
CA GLN A 65 6.95 4.78 -10.55
C GLN A 65 5.74 4.19 -9.82
N SER A 66 5.15 4.97 -8.92
CA SER A 66 3.91 4.58 -8.25
C SER A 66 2.79 4.40 -9.28
N CYS A 67 2.17 3.22 -9.27
CA CYS A 67 1.06 2.85 -10.15
C CYS A 67 -0.26 2.79 -9.38
N GLU A 68 -1.36 2.79 -10.12
CA GLU A 68 -2.70 2.64 -9.54
C GLU A 68 -2.91 1.21 -9.01
N LEU A 69 -3.30 1.11 -7.75
CA LEU A 69 -3.71 -0.12 -7.10
C LEU A 69 -5.16 0.04 -6.66
N ILE A 70 -6.05 -0.74 -7.25
CA ILE A 70 -7.49 -0.74 -6.98
C ILE A 70 -7.87 -2.15 -6.52
N PHE A 71 -8.69 -2.25 -5.47
CA PHE A 71 -9.16 -3.52 -4.95
C PHE A 71 -10.63 -3.74 -5.34
N ASP A 72 -10.98 -4.99 -5.65
CA ASP A 72 -12.34 -5.34 -6.11
C ASP A 72 -13.45 -5.01 -5.10
N ASP A 73 -13.13 -4.98 -3.80
CA ASP A 73 -14.07 -4.65 -2.73
C ASP A 73 -14.22 -3.15 -2.46
N GLU A 74 -13.33 -2.32 -3.03
CA GLU A 74 -13.34 -0.85 -2.93
C GLU A 74 -13.01 -0.22 -4.30
N PRO A 75 -13.85 -0.43 -5.33
CA PRO A 75 -13.56 -0.04 -6.71
C PRO A 75 -13.58 1.48 -6.93
N ASP A 76 -14.14 2.26 -6.00
CA ASP A 76 -14.22 3.71 -6.05
C ASP A 76 -13.03 4.42 -5.37
N ARG A 77 -12.02 3.65 -4.94
CA ARG A 77 -10.81 4.17 -4.29
C ARG A 77 -9.55 3.62 -4.93
N THR A 78 -8.65 4.54 -5.24
CA THR A 78 -7.36 4.23 -5.85
C THR A 78 -6.22 4.54 -4.89
N TYR A 79 -5.28 3.60 -4.75
CA TYR A 79 -4.01 3.81 -4.07
C TYR A 79 -2.92 4.06 -5.11
N MET A 80 -1.99 4.95 -4.82
CA MET A 80 -0.77 5.12 -5.60
C MET A 80 0.34 4.31 -4.93
N ALA A 81 0.63 3.12 -5.47
CA ALA A 81 1.48 2.13 -4.83
C ALA A 81 2.65 1.70 -5.72
N VAL A 82 3.74 1.31 -5.06
CA VAL A 82 4.93 0.69 -5.67
C VAL A 82 5.29 -0.54 -4.83
N ILE A 83 5.92 -1.54 -5.43
CA ILE A 83 6.51 -2.63 -4.67
C ILE A 83 7.83 -2.16 -4.07
N ASP A 84 8.03 -2.48 -2.80
CA ASP A 84 9.31 -2.28 -2.12
C ASP A 84 9.69 -3.58 -1.38
N GLY A 85 10.96 -3.93 -1.45
CA GLY A 85 11.51 -5.17 -0.90
C GLY A 85 11.25 -6.42 -1.74
N GLU A 86 11.15 -7.57 -1.05
CA GLU A 86 11.08 -8.89 -1.66
C GLU A 86 9.69 -9.50 -1.51
N ALA A 87 9.28 -10.30 -2.50
CA ALA A 87 8.08 -11.12 -2.40
C ALA A 87 8.40 -12.41 -1.63
N ASP A 88 8.00 -12.46 -0.37
CA ASP A 88 8.18 -13.64 0.48
C ASP A 88 7.13 -14.70 0.11
N ILE A 89 7.54 -15.68 -0.72
CA ILE A 89 6.68 -16.75 -1.24
C ILE A 89 7.28 -18.11 -0.87
N ASP A 90 6.74 -18.70 0.19
CA ASP A 90 7.01 -20.06 0.62
C ASP A 90 6.48 -21.06 -0.41
N GLU A 91 7.37 -21.89 -0.94
CA GLU A 91 7.02 -22.95 -1.89
C GLU A 91 6.76 -24.28 -1.17
N LEU A 92 5.56 -24.83 -1.35
CA LEU A 92 5.22 -26.19 -0.95
C LEU A 92 4.79 -27.02 -2.17
N ILE A 93 5.76 -27.73 -2.73
CA ILE A 93 5.65 -28.64 -3.89
C ILE A 93 5.16 -27.92 -5.17
N PHE A 94 3.86 -27.67 -5.26
CA PHE A 94 3.18 -27.09 -6.43
C PHE A 94 2.36 -25.84 -6.08
N ARG A 95 2.46 -25.37 -4.82
CA ARG A 95 1.77 -24.19 -4.32
C ARG A 95 2.75 -23.27 -3.63
N GLY A 96 2.88 -22.06 -4.14
CA GLY A 96 3.53 -20.96 -3.46
C GLY A 96 2.50 -20.21 -2.65
N LYS A 97 2.76 -19.97 -1.36
CA LYS A 97 1.93 -19.07 -0.54
C LYS A 97 2.84 -17.97 -0.03
N GLY A 98 2.43 -16.73 -0.24
CA GLY A 98 3.26 -15.61 0.12
C GLY A 98 2.47 -14.36 0.41
N LYS A 99 3.21 -13.27 0.60
CA LYS A 99 2.67 -11.94 0.73
C LYS A 99 3.43 -11.00 -0.19
N ILE A 100 2.68 -10.09 -0.81
CA ILE A 100 3.24 -8.98 -1.58
C ILE A 100 3.00 -7.71 -0.77
N THR A 101 4.07 -6.94 -0.61
CA THR A 101 4.06 -5.70 0.16
C THR A 101 4.03 -4.52 -0.81
N PHE A 102 2.92 -3.78 -0.79
CA PHE A 102 2.78 -2.55 -1.55
C PHE A 102 3.03 -1.36 -0.64
N VAL A 103 3.94 -0.49 -1.02
CA VAL A 103 4.21 0.78 -0.35
C VAL A 103 3.52 1.89 -1.11
N CYS A 104 2.74 2.72 -0.41
CA CYS A 104 2.10 3.90 -0.94
C CYS A 104 2.82 5.14 -0.39
N PRO A 105 3.71 5.78 -1.17
CA PRO A 105 4.34 7.03 -0.78
C PRO A 105 3.33 8.12 -0.48
N MET A 106 2.23 8.16 -1.25
CA MET A 106 1.06 8.97 -0.91
C MET A 106 0.12 8.16 0.00
N PRO A 107 -0.06 8.55 1.27
CA PRO A 107 -0.80 7.76 2.25
C PRO A 107 -2.32 7.78 2.07
N TYR A 108 -2.86 8.58 1.15
CA TYR A 108 -4.29 8.82 0.99
C TYR A 108 -4.87 8.05 -0.18
N LYS A 109 -6.16 7.68 -0.07
CA LYS A 109 -6.91 7.09 -1.18
C LYS A 109 -7.44 8.21 -2.06
N LEU A 110 -7.31 8.06 -3.37
CA LEU A 110 -7.92 8.95 -4.35
C LEU A 110 -9.33 8.48 -4.67
N GLY A 111 -10.26 9.44 -4.81
CA GLY A 111 -11.59 9.20 -5.35
C GLY A 111 -11.64 9.47 -6.85
N ALA A 112 -12.85 9.44 -7.43
CA ALA A 112 -13.07 9.73 -8.84
C ALA A 112 -12.54 11.12 -9.23
N VAL A 113 -11.86 11.20 -10.38
CA VAL A 113 -11.37 12.46 -10.95
C VAL A 113 -12.53 13.43 -11.18
N GLN A 114 -12.37 14.66 -10.70
CA GLN A 114 -13.36 15.72 -10.85
C GLN A 114 -12.80 16.80 -11.76
N THR A 115 -13.54 17.17 -12.80
CA THR A 115 -13.21 18.34 -13.64
C THR A 115 -14.18 19.46 -13.30
N LYS A 116 -13.66 20.62 -12.88
CA LYS A 116 -14.45 21.81 -12.59
C LYS A 116 -13.89 23.02 -13.33
N ALA A 117 -14.78 23.82 -13.93
CA ALA A 117 -14.42 25.12 -14.49
C ALA A 117 -14.24 26.12 -13.35
N MET A 118 -13.07 26.76 -13.30
CA MET A 118 -12.79 27.85 -12.36
C MET A 118 -13.27 29.15 -12.99
N SER A 119 -14.32 29.77 -12.44
CA SER A 119 -14.71 31.13 -12.82
C SER A 119 -13.91 32.11 -11.98
N VAL A 120 -13.11 32.97 -12.63
CA VAL A 120 -12.47 34.11 -11.96
C VAL A 120 -13.40 35.30 -12.14
N ASP A 121 -14.16 35.64 -11.09
CA ASP A 121 -14.87 36.91 -11.04
C ASP A 121 -13.86 38.01 -10.71
N ASN A 122 -13.54 38.82 -11.72
CA ASN A 122 -12.70 40.00 -11.55
C ASN A 122 -13.57 41.12 -10.95
N GLN A 123 -13.39 41.42 -9.66
CA GLN A 123 -13.93 42.63 -9.02
C GLN A 123 -13.17 43.88 -9.46
#